data_AF-A0A2E0KWX8-F1
#
_entry.id   AF-A0A2E0KWX8-F1
#
_cell.length_a   1.000
_cell.length_b   1.000
_cell.length_c   1.000
_cell.angle_alpha   90.00
_cell.angle_beta   90.00
_cell.angle_gamma   90.00
#
_symmetry.space_group_name_H-M   'P 1'
#
loop_
_entity.id
_entity.type
_entity.pdbx_description
1 polymer ?
#
loop_
_entity_poly.entity_id
_entity_poly.type
_entity_poly.pdbx_seq_one_letter_code
_entity_poly.pdbx_strand_id
1 'polypeptide(L)'
;MQQVADNIYLFQDTCNVYVVCRDERAVLVDFGSGDVLDHLEAIGVRHVQAVLMTHHHRDQGQGLPRAVEAGIPVYVPHTEQDLFQHVDEHWQAREIVNNYNMRQDRFSLLQSVPIAGTLKDYGTFSFGDHAFTIIPTPGHTTGSISLWLEQAGQRIAFTGDLIAAPGKVWSMAATQWSYNGAEGVTASIASLLDLKDRQADLLLPSHGHPIDAPGPAIDLLMERFSRLLQLRGQNPRLFELREQPYEAITPHLLRHRASIANSYVLRSDSGKALMIDFGYDFVTGTPLGTDRASRRPWLYTIPMLKRQFDIEHVDVVMPTHFHDDHVAGINLLREVEGTQHWAADLFAGILEDPARYDLPCLWYDPIPVDRRLPLETPFQWEEYTFTLYPLPGHTRYAVAIHFEVDGHTVLATGDQYAGENGLETNYVYPNRFESGDYVKSAALYQRLQPDLILTGHWQPFWVPDNYFEQIESFGAALESLHNDLLPDLLDLGTEGFLARITPYQAFIRGGYTIAYEIEVRNPFDYRAEATLRMVVPYGWEASVLEGVWLEPHATCIIDCQVQVPAGLLENRARIAVDLSIDGRRFGQQAEALISSR
;
A
#
# COMPACT_ATOMS: atom_id res chain seq x y z
N MET A 1 -34.47 -5.98 20.53
CA MET A 1 -33.53 -4.84 20.49
C MET A 1 -33.40 -4.26 21.88
N GLN A 2 -32.17 -4.02 22.34
CA GLN A 2 -31.86 -3.40 23.63
C GLN A 2 -31.33 -2.00 23.36
N GLN A 3 -31.86 -0.96 24.01
CA GLN A 3 -31.26 0.37 23.93
C GLN A 3 -29.97 0.40 24.77
N VAL A 4 -28.86 0.84 24.17
CA VAL A 4 -27.53 0.87 24.81
C VAL A 4 -26.99 2.29 24.99
N ALA A 5 -27.48 3.24 24.19
CA ALA A 5 -27.29 4.67 24.38
C ALA A 5 -28.47 5.44 23.76
N ASP A 6 -28.48 6.76 23.85
CA ASP A 6 -29.53 7.58 23.24
C ASP A 6 -29.62 7.28 21.73
N ASN A 7 -30.81 6.88 21.25
CA ASN A 7 -31.06 6.48 19.86
C ASN A 7 -30.14 5.38 19.30
N ILE A 8 -29.44 4.62 20.14
CA ILE A 8 -28.58 3.50 19.71
C ILE A 8 -29.12 2.22 20.33
N TYR A 9 -29.47 1.28 19.46
CA TYR A 9 -30.00 -0.02 19.84
C TYR A 9 -29.06 -1.13 19.43
N LEU A 10 -28.93 -2.14 20.29
CA LEU A 10 -28.25 -3.39 20.03
C LEU A 10 -29.28 -4.46 19.60
N PHE A 11 -29.00 -5.13 18.49
CA PHE A 11 -29.64 -6.36 18.06
C PHE A 11 -28.60 -7.49 18.12
N GLN A 12 -28.91 -8.56 18.85
CA GLN A 12 -28.03 -9.72 18.97
C GLN A 12 -28.34 -10.71 17.84
N ASP A 13 -27.33 -11.03 17.05
CA ASP A 13 -27.37 -11.93 15.89
C ASP A 13 -26.12 -12.83 15.91
N THR A 14 -25.61 -13.27 14.75
CA THR A 14 -24.28 -13.87 14.59
C THR A 14 -23.16 -12.98 15.11
N CYS A 15 -23.37 -11.65 15.06
CA CYS A 15 -22.65 -10.62 15.77
C CYS A 15 -23.64 -9.64 16.41
N ASN A 16 -23.16 -8.71 17.22
CA ASN A 16 -23.90 -7.53 17.63
C ASN A 16 -24.08 -6.61 16.42
N VAL A 17 -25.33 -6.31 16.06
CA VAL A 17 -25.67 -5.29 15.06
C VAL A 17 -26.18 -4.06 15.80
N TYR A 18 -25.56 -2.91 15.55
CA TYR A 18 -25.99 -1.66 16.18
C TYR A 18 -26.82 -0.82 15.24
N VAL A 19 -27.97 -0.35 15.72
CA VAL A 19 -28.91 0.50 14.99
C VAL A 19 -28.83 1.91 15.55
N VAL A 20 -28.21 2.82 14.78
CA VAL A 20 -28.10 4.25 15.13
C VAL A 20 -29.25 4.99 14.48
N CYS A 21 -30.23 5.39 15.29
CA CYS A 21 -31.53 5.88 14.83
C CYS A 21 -31.58 7.40 14.78
N ARG A 22 -32.39 7.92 13.84
CA ARG A 22 -32.87 9.30 13.81
C ARG A 22 -34.23 9.33 13.14
N ASP A 23 -35.25 9.75 13.88
CA ASP A 23 -36.64 9.71 13.43
C ASP A 23 -37.01 8.30 12.92
N GLU A 24 -37.51 8.18 11.69
CA GLU A 24 -37.84 6.88 11.06
C GLU A 24 -36.66 6.28 10.26
N ARG A 25 -35.44 6.79 10.44
CA ARG A 25 -34.24 6.38 9.69
C ARG A 25 -33.18 5.78 10.60
N ALA A 26 -32.34 4.90 10.04
CA ALA A 26 -31.19 4.36 10.76
C ALA A 26 -29.97 4.12 9.88
N VAL A 27 -28.80 4.15 10.52
CA VAL A 27 -27.56 3.55 10.02
C VAL A 27 -27.30 2.29 10.83
N LEU A 28 -26.90 1.21 10.16
CA LEU A 28 -26.52 -0.05 10.80
C LEU A 28 -25.01 -0.18 10.86
N VAL A 29 -24.47 -0.58 11.99
CA VAL A 29 -23.06 -0.96 12.15
C VAL A 29 -22.96 -2.46 12.30
N ASP A 30 -22.16 -3.07 11.40
CA ASP A 30 -22.20 -4.49 11.05
C ASP A 30 -23.61 -4.95 10.65
N PHE A 31 -23.78 -6.22 10.27
CA PHE A 31 -25.05 -6.68 9.70
C PHE A 31 -25.47 -8.11 10.07
N GLY A 32 -24.58 -8.91 10.64
CA GLY A 32 -24.87 -10.27 11.08
C GLY A 32 -25.46 -11.13 9.95
N SER A 33 -26.58 -11.79 10.24
CA SER A 33 -27.39 -12.54 9.28
C SER A 33 -28.38 -11.69 8.48
N GLY A 34 -28.52 -10.40 8.84
CA GLY A 34 -29.48 -9.47 8.27
C GLY A 34 -30.87 -9.51 8.92
N ASP A 35 -31.08 -10.36 9.93
CA ASP A 35 -32.36 -10.50 10.64
C ASP A 35 -32.80 -9.21 11.34
N VAL A 36 -31.86 -8.30 11.61
CA VAL A 36 -32.15 -6.97 12.15
C VAL A 36 -33.24 -6.24 11.35
N LEU A 37 -33.29 -6.43 10.02
CA LEU A 37 -34.27 -5.78 9.13
C LEU A 37 -35.72 -6.12 9.50
N ASP A 38 -35.96 -7.33 10.01
CA ASP A 38 -37.29 -7.82 10.37
C ASP A 38 -37.77 -7.27 11.73
N HIS A 39 -36.92 -6.52 12.42
CA HIS A 39 -37.15 -6.02 13.78
C HIS A 39 -37.11 -4.49 13.87
N LEU A 40 -36.75 -3.76 12.81
CA LEU A 40 -36.59 -2.30 12.81
C LEU A 40 -37.89 -1.55 13.12
N GLU A 41 -39.03 -2.04 12.64
CA GLU A 41 -40.33 -1.39 12.86
C GLU A 41 -40.68 -1.31 14.36
N ALA A 42 -40.23 -2.27 15.17
CA ALA A 42 -40.50 -2.31 16.61
C ALA A 42 -39.85 -1.14 17.38
N ILE A 43 -38.85 -0.48 16.80
CA ILE A 43 -38.20 0.72 17.34
C ILE A 43 -38.50 1.97 16.50
N GLY A 44 -39.48 1.91 15.59
CA GLY A 44 -39.93 3.04 14.78
C GLY A 44 -39.11 3.33 13.53
N VAL A 45 -38.12 2.49 13.19
CA VAL A 45 -37.30 2.65 11.99
C VAL A 45 -38.03 2.07 10.77
N ARG A 46 -38.16 2.88 9.71
CA ARG A 46 -38.77 2.48 8.42
C ARG A 46 -37.80 2.49 7.25
N HIS A 47 -36.64 3.16 7.39
CA HIS A 47 -35.67 3.30 6.32
C HIS A 47 -34.24 3.15 6.83
N VAL A 48 -33.50 2.20 6.26
CA VAL A 48 -32.06 2.07 6.52
C VAL A 48 -31.31 2.87 5.47
N GLN A 49 -30.50 3.83 5.93
CA GLN A 49 -29.72 4.71 5.06
C GLN A 49 -28.44 4.05 4.57
N ALA A 50 -27.81 3.22 5.40
CA ALA A 50 -26.56 2.53 5.10
C ALA A 50 -26.27 1.40 6.08
N VAL A 51 -25.43 0.46 5.64
CA VAL A 51 -24.71 -0.50 6.49
C VAL A 51 -23.23 -0.13 6.47
N LEU A 52 -22.61 0.02 7.64
CA LEU A 52 -21.19 0.30 7.83
C LEU A 52 -20.52 -0.91 8.47
N MET A 53 -19.59 -1.54 7.75
CA MET A 53 -18.87 -2.73 8.24
C MET A 53 -17.61 -2.36 9.00
N THR A 54 -17.32 -3.05 10.10
CA THR A 54 -16.08 -2.86 10.89
C THR A 54 -14.91 -3.69 10.36
N HIS A 55 -15.18 -4.88 9.82
CA HIS A 55 -14.19 -5.79 9.23
C HIS A 55 -14.86 -6.88 8.35
N HIS A 56 -14.06 -7.65 7.62
CA HIS A 56 -14.51 -8.59 6.58
C HIS A 56 -15.01 -9.96 7.06
N HIS A 57 -14.92 -10.28 8.35
CA HIS A 57 -15.34 -11.61 8.81
C HIS A 57 -16.83 -11.84 8.54
N ARG A 58 -17.16 -13.04 8.09
CA ARG A 58 -18.44 -13.41 7.49
C ARG A 58 -19.56 -13.40 8.51
N ASP A 59 -19.29 -13.71 9.77
CA ASP A 59 -20.27 -13.56 10.84
C ASP A 59 -20.74 -12.12 11.04
N GLN A 60 -19.96 -11.12 10.58
CA GLN A 60 -20.35 -9.70 10.60
C GLN A 60 -21.28 -9.32 9.45
N GLY A 61 -21.16 -9.99 8.29
CA GLY A 61 -21.73 -9.52 7.04
C GLY A 61 -22.39 -10.58 6.16
N GLN A 62 -22.58 -11.81 6.64
CA GLN A 62 -23.17 -12.89 5.85
C GLN A 62 -24.59 -12.57 5.34
N GLY A 63 -25.30 -11.67 6.03
CA GLY A 63 -26.60 -11.15 5.60
C GLY A 63 -26.56 -10.10 4.49
N LEU A 64 -25.39 -9.56 4.13
CA LEU A 64 -25.29 -8.40 3.22
C LEU A 64 -26.01 -8.55 1.87
N PRO A 65 -26.17 -9.74 1.25
CA PRO A 65 -27.04 -9.90 0.09
C PRO A 65 -28.48 -9.39 0.31
N ARG A 66 -29.04 -9.51 1.52
CA ARG A 66 -30.36 -8.95 1.87
C ARG A 66 -30.35 -7.42 1.87
N ALA A 67 -29.27 -6.79 2.32
CA ALA A 67 -29.12 -5.34 2.28
C ALA A 67 -29.09 -4.85 0.82
N VAL A 68 -28.34 -5.53 -0.04
CA VAL A 68 -28.27 -5.23 -1.47
C VAL A 68 -29.61 -5.43 -2.16
N GLU A 69 -30.32 -6.53 -1.90
CA GLU A 69 -31.66 -6.79 -2.44
C GLU A 69 -32.67 -5.71 -2.01
N ALA A 70 -32.54 -5.21 -0.78
CA ALA A 70 -33.34 -4.10 -0.26
C ALA A 70 -32.89 -2.71 -0.77
N GLY A 71 -31.84 -2.63 -1.60
CA GLY A 71 -31.28 -1.37 -2.10
C GLY A 71 -30.58 -0.52 -1.05
N ILE A 72 -30.15 -1.12 0.06
CA ILE A 72 -29.43 -0.45 1.14
C ILE A 72 -27.93 -0.38 0.77
N PRO A 73 -27.31 0.81 0.75
CA PRO A 73 -25.89 0.95 0.42
C PRO A 73 -25.00 0.36 1.52
N VAL A 74 -24.01 -0.43 1.11
CA VAL A 74 -23.04 -1.10 1.99
C VAL A 74 -21.69 -0.40 1.89
N TYR A 75 -21.13 0.03 3.01
CA TYR A 75 -19.80 0.63 3.08
C TYR A 75 -18.87 -0.25 3.92
N VAL A 76 -17.65 -0.46 3.43
CA VAL A 76 -16.70 -1.43 4.00
C VAL A 76 -15.32 -0.80 4.24
N PRO A 77 -14.48 -1.34 5.15
CA PRO A 77 -13.14 -0.80 5.37
C PRO A 77 -12.32 -0.78 4.07
N HIS A 78 -11.66 0.34 3.78
CA HIS A 78 -10.93 0.53 2.51
C HIS A 78 -9.83 -0.53 2.29
N THR A 79 -9.09 -0.89 3.34
CA THR A 79 -8.04 -1.92 3.30
C THR A 79 -8.60 -3.33 3.03
N GLU A 80 -9.88 -3.59 3.31
CA GLU A 80 -10.47 -4.93 3.18
C GLU A 80 -11.50 -5.05 2.06
N GLN A 81 -11.66 -4.00 1.23
CA GLN A 81 -12.71 -3.90 0.22
C GLN A 81 -12.78 -5.12 -0.72
N ASP A 82 -11.62 -5.69 -1.09
CA ASP A 82 -11.55 -6.82 -2.02
C ASP A 82 -12.11 -8.11 -1.40
N LEU A 83 -12.14 -8.21 -0.06
CA LEU A 83 -12.77 -9.32 0.66
C LEU A 83 -14.31 -9.20 0.73
N PHE A 84 -14.87 -8.14 0.12
CA PHE A 84 -16.31 -7.95 -0.09
C PHE A 84 -16.68 -7.95 -1.58
N GLN A 85 -16.15 -7.02 -2.37
CA GLN A 85 -16.57 -6.80 -3.76
C GLN A 85 -15.86 -7.72 -4.77
N HIS A 86 -14.74 -8.34 -4.39
CA HIS A 86 -13.91 -9.20 -5.22
C HIS A 86 -13.59 -10.54 -4.51
N VAL A 87 -14.42 -10.96 -3.56
CA VAL A 87 -14.12 -12.14 -2.73
C VAL A 87 -14.14 -13.44 -3.52
N ASP A 88 -14.87 -13.50 -4.64
CA ASP A 88 -14.82 -14.64 -5.56
C ASP A 88 -13.40 -14.83 -6.12
N GLU A 89 -12.71 -13.72 -6.46
CA GLU A 89 -11.33 -13.74 -6.93
C GLU A 89 -10.37 -14.18 -5.82
N HIS A 90 -10.61 -13.70 -4.59
CA HIS A 90 -9.87 -14.16 -3.40
C HIS A 90 -9.99 -15.68 -3.24
N TRP A 91 -11.20 -16.25 -3.33
CA TRP A 91 -11.42 -17.70 -3.20
C TRP A 91 -10.71 -18.51 -4.29
N GLN A 92 -10.66 -18.00 -5.53
CA GLN A 92 -9.92 -18.66 -6.61
C GLN A 92 -8.39 -18.57 -6.43
N ALA A 93 -7.88 -17.46 -5.88
CA ALA A 93 -6.45 -17.22 -5.69
C ALA A 93 -5.89 -17.84 -4.38
N ARG A 94 -6.74 -18.22 -3.44
CA ARG A 94 -6.34 -18.64 -2.09
C ARG A 94 -5.51 -19.93 -2.08
N GLU A 95 -4.35 -19.88 -1.44
CA GLU A 95 -3.48 -21.05 -1.24
C GLU A 95 -4.08 -22.06 -0.23
N ILE A 96 -4.04 -23.37 -0.57
CA ILE A 96 -4.65 -24.44 0.25
C ILE A 96 -3.65 -25.50 0.71
N VAL A 97 -2.80 -26.03 -0.19
CA VAL A 97 -1.99 -27.24 0.07
C VAL A 97 -0.67 -26.93 0.81
N ASN A 98 -0.07 -25.77 0.56
CA ASN A 98 1.14 -25.30 1.24
C ASN A 98 0.91 -23.87 1.75
N ASN A 99 0.20 -23.74 2.87
CA ASN A 99 -0.27 -22.44 3.36
C ASN A 99 0.38 -22.07 4.70
N TYR A 100 1.20 -21.02 4.69
CA TYR A 100 1.77 -20.39 5.89
C TYR A 100 1.04 -19.10 6.29
N ASN A 101 0.12 -18.59 5.46
CA ASN A 101 -0.69 -17.42 5.77
C ASN A 101 -1.70 -17.77 6.87
N MET A 102 -1.50 -17.17 8.06
CA MET A 102 -2.30 -17.40 9.25
C MET A 102 -3.44 -16.38 9.39
N ARG A 103 -3.51 -15.34 8.53
CA ARG A 103 -4.65 -14.43 8.50
C ARG A 103 -5.94 -15.20 8.31
N GLN A 104 -7.00 -14.70 8.92
CA GLN A 104 -8.30 -15.35 8.92
C GLN A 104 -9.18 -14.98 7.71
N ASP A 105 -8.55 -14.72 6.57
CA ASP A 105 -9.21 -14.38 5.29
C ASP A 105 -10.23 -15.43 4.81
N ARG A 106 -10.07 -16.70 5.23
CA ARG A 106 -11.06 -17.77 5.03
C ARG A 106 -12.42 -17.51 5.69
N PHE A 107 -12.48 -16.55 6.61
CA PHE A 107 -13.74 -16.09 7.17
C PHE A 107 -14.33 -14.95 6.35
N SER A 108 -13.82 -14.56 5.19
CA SER A 108 -14.51 -13.64 4.27
C SER A 108 -15.85 -14.20 3.76
N LEU A 109 -16.67 -13.35 3.14
CA LEU A 109 -17.92 -13.75 2.49
C LEU A 109 -17.70 -14.85 1.46
N LEU A 110 -18.72 -15.67 1.18
CA LEU A 110 -18.60 -16.78 0.21
C LEU A 110 -18.76 -16.34 -1.24
N GLN A 111 -19.37 -15.18 -1.47
CA GLN A 111 -19.66 -14.62 -2.80
C GLN A 111 -19.51 -13.10 -2.73
N SER A 112 -19.14 -12.49 -3.86
CA SER A 112 -18.95 -11.05 -3.91
C SER A 112 -20.26 -10.31 -3.70
N VAL A 113 -20.21 -9.21 -2.96
CA VAL A 113 -21.34 -8.32 -2.71
C VAL A 113 -20.98 -6.92 -3.23
N PRO A 114 -21.84 -6.26 -4.02
CA PRO A 114 -21.57 -4.90 -4.45
C PRO A 114 -21.52 -3.96 -3.24
N ILE A 115 -20.49 -3.13 -3.20
CA ILE A 115 -20.33 -2.09 -2.18
C ILE A 115 -20.73 -0.73 -2.77
N ALA A 116 -21.27 0.15 -1.94
CA ALA A 116 -21.57 1.53 -2.30
C ALA A 116 -20.33 2.45 -2.20
N GLY A 117 -19.32 2.03 -1.43
CA GLY A 117 -18.05 2.73 -1.28
C GLY A 117 -17.21 2.16 -0.14
N THR A 118 -16.07 2.78 0.09
CA THR A 118 -15.14 2.37 1.15
C THR A 118 -15.04 3.40 2.26
N LEU A 119 -14.98 2.94 3.49
CA LEU A 119 -14.69 3.70 4.70
C LEU A 119 -13.17 3.92 4.76
N LYS A 120 -12.72 5.11 4.35
CA LYS A 120 -11.31 5.50 4.39
C LYS A 120 -10.91 5.94 5.80
N ASP A 121 -9.73 5.54 6.24
CA ASP A 121 -9.21 5.89 7.56
C ASP A 121 -9.16 7.40 7.77
N TYR A 122 -9.51 7.84 8.97
CA TYR A 122 -9.64 9.24 9.40
C TYR A 122 -10.69 10.07 8.65
N GLY A 123 -11.33 9.51 7.63
CA GLY A 123 -12.45 10.13 6.93
C GLY A 123 -13.69 10.26 7.84
N THR A 124 -14.60 11.16 7.46
CA THR A 124 -15.90 11.33 8.13
C THR A 124 -17.04 11.00 7.18
N PHE A 125 -17.96 10.13 7.62
CA PHE A 125 -19.15 9.74 6.87
C PHE A 125 -20.41 10.23 7.59
N SER A 126 -21.19 11.07 6.90
CA SER A 126 -22.36 11.74 7.50
C SER A 126 -23.67 11.19 6.96
N PHE A 127 -24.58 10.87 7.88
CA PHE A 127 -25.94 10.42 7.61
C PHE A 127 -26.93 11.26 8.42
N GLY A 128 -27.33 12.41 7.85
CA GLY A 128 -28.06 13.43 8.61
C GLY A 128 -27.13 14.08 9.64
N ASP A 129 -27.57 14.12 10.90
CA ASP A 129 -26.80 14.69 12.02
C ASP A 129 -25.76 13.70 12.61
N HIS A 130 -25.77 12.44 12.15
CA HIS A 130 -24.81 11.43 12.58
C HIS A 130 -23.56 11.49 11.72
N ALA A 131 -22.42 11.86 12.30
CA ALA A 131 -21.13 11.89 11.64
C ALA A 131 -20.21 10.82 12.25
N PHE A 132 -19.85 9.82 11.45
CA PHE A 132 -18.96 8.74 11.85
C PHE A 132 -17.54 9.05 11.38
N THR A 133 -16.61 9.21 12.31
CA THR A 133 -15.18 9.28 11.99
C THR A 133 -14.61 7.87 11.96
N ILE A 134 -13.89 7.53 10.90
CA ILE A 134 -13.29 6.21 10.74
C ILE A 134 -11.96 6.17 11.46
N ILE A 135 -11.85 5.38 12.52
CA ILE A 135 -10.60 5.24 13.27
C ILE A 135 -9.93 3.94 12.86
N PRO A 136 -8.73 3.98 12.25
CA PRO A 136 -7.98 2.77 11.98
C PRO A 136 -7.67 2.03 13.28
N THR A 137 -8.15 0.78 13.40
CA THR A 137 -7.91 -0.05 14.59
C THR A 137 -7.48 -1.46 14.22
N PRO A 138 -6.34 -1.63 13.51
CA PRO A 138 -5.83 -2.95 13.19
C PRO A 138 -5.60 -3.78 14.46
N GLY A 139 -5.90 -5.07 14.40
CA GLY A 139 -5.73 -5.97 15.54
C GLY A 139 -6.37 -7.34 15.29
N HIS A 140 -7.70 -7.39 15.28
CA HIS A 140 -8.43 -8.61 14.93
C HIS A 140 -8.23 -8.96 13.46
N THR A 141 -8.30 -7.96 12.59
CA THR A 141 -7.81 -8.06 11.22
C THR A 141 -6.81 -6.93 10.97
N THR A 142 -6.07 -7.01 9.88
CA THR A 142 -5.11 -5.98 9.43
C THR A 142 -5.80 -4.68 9.01
N GLY A 143 -7.02 -4.76 8.48
CA GLY A 143 -7.78 -3.61 7.99
C GLY A 143 -9.00 -3.27 8.84
N SER A 144 -9.12 -3.80 10.07
CA SER A 144 -10.23 -3.47 10.96
C SER A 144 -10.24 -2.00 11.34
N ILE A 145 -11.45 -1.46 11.46
CA ILE A 145 -11.71 -0.08 11.86
C ILE A 145 -12.68 -0.03 13.04
N SER A 146 -12.59 1.06 13.79
CA SER A 146 -13.62 1.49 14.73
C SER A 146 -14.38 2.66 14.14
N LEU A 147 -15.71 2.65 14.27
CA LEU A 147 -16.53 3.79 13.89
C LEU A 147 -16.71 4.68 15.12
N TRP A 148 -16.24 5.91 15.04
CA TRP A 148 -16.33 6.88 16.12
C TRP A 148 -17.51 7.82 15.92
N LEU A 149 -18.33 7.97 16.95
CA LEU A 149 -19.51 8.83 16.95
C LEU A 149 -19.53 9.67 18.23
N GLU A 150 -19.66 10.99 18.07
CA GLU A 150 -19.93 11.89 19.20
C GLU A 150 -21.42 12.23 19.19
N GLN A 151 -22.14 11.81 20.23
CA GLN A 151 -23.57 12.01 20.32
C GLN A 151 -23.99 12.29 21.76
N ALA A 152 -24.86 13.30 21.95
CA ALA A 152 -25.39 13.68 23.26
C ALA A 152 -24.29 13.92 24.33
N GLY A 153 -23.11 14.40 23.91
CA GLY A 153 -21.96 14.63 24.79
C GLY A 153 -21.19 13.37 25.19
N GLN A 154 -21.48 12.21 24.58
CA GLN A 154 -20.73 10.97 24.74
C GLN A 154 -19.89 10.66 23.50
N ARG A 155 -18.68 10.18 23.72
CA ARG A 155 -17.78 9.63 22.69
C ARG A 155 -17.93 8.12 22.63
N ILE A 156 -18.52 7.64 21.54
CA ILE A 156 -18.90 6.24 21.36
C ILE A 156 -18.03 5.64 20.25
N ALA A 157 -17.44 4.48 20.51
CA ALA A 157 -16.69 3.72 19.51
C ALA A 157 -17.36 2.36 19.26
N PHE A 158 -17.78 2.11 18.02
CA PHE A 158 -18.14 0.77 17.57
C PHE A 158 -16.85 0.06 17.18
N THR A 159 -16.37 -0.85 18.03
CA THR A 159 -14.97 -1.30 18.02
C THR A 159 -14.69 -2.54 17.20
N GLY A 160 -15.69 -3.05 16.46
CA GLY A 160 -15.56 -4.36 15.84
C GLY A 160 -15.23 -5.42 16.90
N ASP A 161 -14.29 -6.29 16.55
CA ASP A 161 -13.73 -7.33 17.42
C ASP A 161 -12.40 -6.93 18.11
N LEU A 162 -12.03 -5.65 18.12
CA LEU A 162 -10.80 -5.17 18.78
C LEU A 162 -10.76 -5.53 20.28
N ILE A 163 -11.90 -5.46 20.96
CA ILE A 163 -12.10 -5.84 22.36
C ILE A 163 -13.53 -6.37 22.50
N ALA A 164 -13.71 -7.52 23.15
CA ALA A 164 -15.03 -8.16 23.30
C ALA A 164 -15.61 -8.02 24.71
N ALA A 165 -14.75 -7.84 25.72
CA ALA A 165 -15.11 -7.61 27.11
C ALA A 165 -13.87 -7.08 27.87
N PRO A 166 -13.99 -6.60 29.12
CA PRO A 166 -12.85 -6.21 29.92
C PRO A 166 -11.72 -7.27 29.94
N GLY A 167 -10.58 -6.91 29.36
CA GLY A 167 -9.43 -7.80 29.25
C GLY A 167 -9.55 -8.97 28.27
N LYS A 168 -10.50 -8.98 27.33
CA LYS A 168 -10.76 -10.11 26.42
C LYS A 168 -10.96 -9.66 24.97
N VAL A 169 -10.47 -10.47 24.04
CA VAL A 169 -10.80 -10.40 22.61
C VAL A 169 -11.67 -11.58 22.19
N TRP A 170 -12.37 -11.45 21.06
CA TRP A 170 -13.22 -12.51 20.51
C TRP A 170 -12.40 -13.71 20.02
N SER A 171 -11.31 -13.46 19.29
CA SER A 171 -10.48 -14.50 18.69
C SER A 171 -9.00 -14.18 18.85
N MET A 172 -8.29 -14.95 19.69
CA MET A 172 -6.82 -14.87 19.74
C MET A 172 -6.18 -15.28 18.41
N ALA A 173 -6.78 -16.24 17.71
CA ALA A 173 -6.25 -16.74 16.44
C ALA A 173 -6.33 -15.69 15.33
N ALA A 174 -7.28 -14.75 15.39
CA ALA A 174 -7.39 -13.66 14.41
C ALA A 174 -6.19 -12.68 14.50
N THR A 175 -5.59 -12.55 15.68
CA THR A 175 -4.42 -11.68 15.91
C THR A 175 -3.08 -12.26 15.41
N GLN A 176 -3.09 -13.46 14.83
CA GLN A 176 -1.91 -14.12 14.30
C GLN A 176 -1.89 -14.02 12.77
N TRP A 177 -1.11 -13.09 12.23
CA TRP A 177 -1.14 -12.79 10.78
C TRP A 177 -0.04 -13.49 9.99
N SER A 178 1.08 -13.81 10.65
CA SER A 178 2.15 -14.62 10.08
C SER A 178 2.32 -15.96 10.81
N TYR A 179 3.05 -16.88 10.20
CA TYR A 179 3.40 -18.14 10.83
C TYR A 179 4.22 -17.89 12.11
N ASN A 180 3.67 -18.28 13.26
CA ASN A 180 4.24 -18.00 14.59
C ASN A 180 4.31 -16.49 14.97
N GLY A 181 3.60 -15.61 14.25
CA GLY A 181 3.53 -14.18 14.56
C GLY A 181 2.64 -13.81 15.75
N ALA A 182 2.67 -12.53 16.13
CA ALA A 182 1.78 -11.86 17.07
C ALA A 182 1.51 -10.40 16.66
N GLU A 183 1.57 -10.12 15.37
CA GLU A 183 1.48 -8.79 14.80
C GLU A 183 0.15 -8.11 15.16
N GLY A 184 -0.95 -8.88 15.16
CA GLY A 184 -2.27 -8.39 15.54
C GLY A 184 -2.40 -8.11 17.04
N VAL A 185 -1.63 -8.77 17.90
CA VAL A 185 -1.58 -8.44 19.34
C VAL A 185 -0.93 -7.08 19.54
N THR A 186 0.20 -6.86 18.88
CA THR A 186 0.93 -5.59 18.91
C THR A 186 0.11 -4.46 18.29
N ALA A 187 -0.55 -4.70 17.16
CA ALA A 187 -1.48 -3.74 16.55
C ALA A 187 -2.68 -3.44 17.46
N SER A 188 -3.26 -4.45 18.11
CA SER A 188 -4.35 -4.25 19.07
C SER A 188 -3.92 -3.34 20.22
N ILE A 189 -2.72 -3.50 20.77
CA ILE A 189 -2.21 -2.60 21.83
C ILE A 189 -2.13 -1.15 21.31
N ALA A 190 -1.61 -0.92 20.11
CA ALA A 190 -1.52 0.43 19.53
C ALA A 190 -2.92 1.04 19.29
N SER A 191 -3.84 0.27 18.73
CA SER A 191 -5.24 0.67 18.49
C SER A 191 -6.00 0.98 19.79
N LEU A 192 -5.82 0.17 20.83
CA LEU A 192 -6.43 0.39 22.15
C LEU A 192 -5.87 1.65 22.83
N LEU A 193 -4.58 1.91 22.67
CA LEU A 193 -3.94 3.14 23.14
C LEU A 193 -4.46 4.38 22.41
N ASP A 194 -4.69 4.31 21.09
CA ASP A 194 -5.31 5.42 20.32
C ASP A 194 -6.72 5.72 20.84
N LEU A 195 -7.57 4.70 21.01
CA LEU A 195 -8.92 4.89 21.57
C LEU A 195 -8.90 5.46 22.99
N LYS A 196 -7.89 5.08 23.79
CA LYS A 196 -7.70 5.62 25.14
C LYS A 196 -7.26 7.08 25.11
N ASP A 197 -6.35 7.46 24.21
CA ASP A 197 -5.90 8.84 24.03
C ASP A 197 -7.03 9.76 23.52
N ARG A 198 -7.94 9.22 22.70
CA ARG A 198 -9.20 9.85 22.28
C ARG A 198 -10.27 9.89 23.36
N GLN A 199 -10.03 9.22 24.49
CA GLN A 199 -10.90 9.18 25.67
C GLN A 199 -12.32 8.67 25.36
N ALA A 200 -12.46 7.50 24.72
CA ALA A 200 -13.77 6.89 24.52
C ALA A 200 -14.56 6.76 25.83
N ASP A 201 -15.84 7.11 25.82
CA ASP A 201 -16.74 7.00 26.98
C ASP A 201 -17.52 5.67 26.97
N LEU A 202 -17.77 5.11 25.79
CA LEU A 202 -18.49 3.84 25.58
C LEU A 202 -17.88 3.05 24.42
N LEU A 203 -17.57 1.77 24.64
CA LEU A 203 -17.21 0.84 23.56
C LEU A 203 -18.35 -0.12 23.26
N LEU A 204 -18.64 -0.29 21.96
CA LEU A 204 -19.70 -1.12 21.41
C LEU A 204 -19.07 -2.21 20.52
N PRO A 205 -18.75 -3.39 21.08
CA PRO A 205 -18.05 -4.44 20.34
C PRO A 205 -18.98 -5.35 19.54
N SER A 206 -18.50 -5.90 18.42
CA SER A 206 -19.27 -6.84 17.59
C SER A 206 -19.56 -8.16 18.30
N HIS A 207 -18.83 -8.49 19.36
CA HIS A 207 -19.16 -9.60 20.24
C HIS A 207 -19.01 -9.22 21.71
N GLY A 208 -19.96 -9.69 22.53
CA GLY A 208 -19.99 -9.42 23.97
C GLY A 208 -21.00 -8.34 24.34
N HIS A 209 -20.72 -7.63 25.44
CA HIS A 209 -21.60 -6.60 25.98
C HIS A 209 -20.98 -5.20 25.81
N PRO A 210 -21.80 -4.13 25.72
CA PRO A 210 -21.32 -2.75 25.82
C PRO A 210 -20.38 -2.55 27.02
N ILE A 211 -19.35 -1.72 26.86
CA ILE A 211 -18.32 -1.46 27.86
C ILE A 211 -18.40 0.02 28.29
N ASP A 212 -19.04 0.27 29.43
CA ASP A 212 -19.23 1.63 29.98
C ASP A 212 -17.99 2.18 30.72
N ALA A 213 -16.98 1.34 30.93
CA ALA A 213 -15.70 1.73 31.55
C ALA A 213 -14.52 1.38 30.63
N PRO A 214 -14.33 2.10 29.51
CA PRO A 214 -13.32 1.76 28.50
C PRO A 214 -11.90 1.73 29.05
N GLY A 215 -11.50 2.73 29.85
CA GLY A 215 -10.14 2.84 30.41
C GLY A 215 -9.69 1.58 31.16
N PRO A 216 -10.38 1.17 32.26
CA PRO A 216 -10.04 -0.05 32.98
C PRO A 216 -10.14 -1.34 32.14
N ALA A 217 -11.08 -1.41 31.20
CA ALA A 217 -11.23 -2.57 30.32
C ALA A 217 -10.05 -2.71 29.36
N ILE A 218 -9.60 -1.59 28.78
CA ILE A 218 -8.42 -1.49 27.92
C ILE A 218 -7.15 -1.80 28.71
N ASP A 219 -6.98 -1.22 29.90
CA ASP A 219 -5.78 -1.42 30.73
C ASP A 219 -5.57 -2.91 31.06
N LEU A 220 -6.64 -3.61 31.42
CA LEU A 220 -6.58 -5.04 31.69
C LEU A 220 -6.24 -5.87 30.43
N LEU A 221 -6.72 -5.45 29.26
CA LEU A 221 -6.40 -6.14 28.00
C LEU A 221 -4.94 -5.92 27.61
N MET A 222 -4.48 -4.67 27.70
CA MET A 222 -3.09 -4.32 27.47
C MET A 222 -2.15 -5.08 28.40
N GLU A 223 -2.44 -5.16 29.71
CA GLU A 223 -1.63 -5.95 30.66
C GLU A 223 -1.48 -7.41 30.21
N ARG A 224 -2.58 -8.05 29.80
CA ARG A 224 -2.59 -9.44 29.34
C ARG A 224 -1.84 -9.63 28.04
N PHE A 225 -2.00 -8.72 27.08
CA PHE A 225 -1.28 -8.74 25.82
C PHE A 225 0.22 -8.48 25.99
N SER A 226 0.61 -7.51 26.82
CA SER A 226 2.01 -7.27 27.15
C SER A 226 2.65 -8.49 27.81
N ARG A 227 1.95 -9.18 28.72
CA ARG A 227 2.43 -10.43 29.31
C ARG A 227 2.59 -11.54 28.27
N LEU A 228 1.67 -11.64 27.30
CA LEU A 228 1.77 -12.59 26.20
C LEU A 228 2.98 -12.29 25.30
N LEU A 229 3.16 -11.04 24.88
CA LEU A 229 4.29 -10.61 24.07
C LEU A 229 5.63 -10.84 24.78
N GLN A 230 5.70 -10.53 26.09
CA GLN A 230 6.87 -10.80 26.92
C GLN A 230 7.18 -12.30 27.00
N LEU A 231 6.16 -13.13 27.21
CA LEU A 231 6.32 -14.59 27.24
C LEU A 231 6.85 -15.14 25.91
N ARG A 232 6.42 -14.54 24.79
CA ARG A 232 6.82 -14.96 23.43
C ARG A 232 8.11 -14.29 22.94
N GLY A 233 8.65 -13.30 23.66
CA GLY A 233 9.81 -12.51 23.22
C GLY A 233 9.54 -11.68 21.96
N GLN A 234 8.30 -11.23 21.75
CA GLN A 234 7.87 -10.53 20.53
C GLN A 234 7.64 -9.04 20.77
N ASN A 235 8.01 -8.20 19.80
CA ASN A 235 7.84 -6.75 19.80
C ASN A 235 8.32 -6.04 21.10
N PRO A 236 9.57 -6.29 21.57
CA PRO A 236 10.07 -5.72 22.82
C PRO A 236 10.17 -4.19 22.83
N ARG A 237 10.20 -3.56 21.64
CA ARG A 237 10.36 -2.11 21.47
C ARG A 237 9.03 -1.37 21.22
N LEU A 238 7.88 -2.05 21.30
CA LEU A 238 6.57 -1.45 20.98
C LEU A 238 6.34 -0.10 21.69
N PHE A 239 6.49 -0.06 23.02
CA PHE A 239 6.24 1.15 23.80
C PHE A 239 7.31 2.22 23.54
N GLU A 240 8.58 1.82 23.39
CA GLU A 240 9.69 2.72 23.02
C GLU A 240 9.41 3.41 21.69
N LEU A 241 9.04 2.65 20.65
CA LEU A 241 8.77 3.18 19.31
C LEU A 241 7.50 4.02 19.26
N ARG A 242 6.50 3.73 20.11
CA ARG A 242 5.32 4.60 20.24
C ARG A 242 5.67 5.93 20.90
N GLU A 243 6.48 5.91 21.95
CA GLU A 243 6.84 7.10 22.72
C GLU A 243 7.85 7.98 21.98
N GLN A 244 8.78 7.36 21.25
CA GLN A 244 9.84 8.04 20.50
C GLN A 244 9.94 7.45 19.07
N PRO A 245 8.95 7.71 18.20
CA PRO A 245 8.95 7.17 16.83
C PRO A 245 9.96 7.85 15.92
N TYR A 246 10.53 8.99 16.32
CA TYR A 246 11.51 9.74 15.54
C TYR A 246 12.76 10.04 16.37
N GLU A 247 13.89 10.14 15.69
CA GLU A 247 15.17 10.58 16.25
C GLU A 247 15.83 11.60 15.34
N ALA A 248 16.57 12.54 15.92
CA ALA A 248 17.36 13.51 15.17
C ALA A 248 18.67 12.86 14.69
N ILE A 249 18.94 12.93 13.39
CA ILE A 249 20.27 12.68 12.81
C ILE A 249 21.10 13.97 12.91
N THR A 250 20.48 15.09 12.53
CA THR A 250 20.95 16.45 12.72
C THR A 250 19.81 17.29 13.32
N PRO A 251 20.04 18.55 13.77
CA PRO A 251 18.98 19.39 14.33
C PRO A 251 17.69 19.51 13.48
N HIS A 252 17.82 19.54 12.14
CA HIS A 252 16.69 19.68 11.23
C HIS A 252 16.33 18.40 10.47
N LEU A 253 17.16 17.36 10.52
CA LEU A 253 16.92 16.09 9.83
C LEU A 253 16.62 14.96 10.82
N LEU A 254 15.41 14.41 10.73
CA LEU A 254 14.95 13.31 11.57
C LEU A 254 14.85 12.01 10.78
N ARG A 255 15.02 10.89 11.49
CA ARG A 255 14.67 9.54 11.02
C ARG A 255 13.44 9.01 11.73
N HIS A 256 12.54 8.39 10.98
CA HIS A 256 11.48 7.57 11.51
C HIS A 256 11.97 6.17 11.89
N ARG A 257 11.72 5.75 13.14
CA ARG A 257 12.24 4.53 13.76
C ARG A 257 11.25 3.36 13.80
N ALA A 258 9.99 3.61 13.47
CA ALA A 258 8.89 2.65 13.63
C ALA A 258 8.33 2.13 12.29
N SER A 259 8.86 2.63 11.17
CA SER A 259 8.49 2.22 9.82
C SER A 259 9.32 1.02 9.34
N ILE A 260 8.86 0.32 8.28
CA ILE A 260 9.61 -0.77 7.62
C ILE A 260 10.74 -0.15 6.79
N ALA A 261 10.36 0.59 5.75
CA ALA A 261 11.27 1.46 5.05
C ALA A 261 11.43 2.74 5.87
N ASN A 262 12.65 3.26 5.99
CA ASN A 262 12.92 4.54 6.61
C ASN A 262 12.14 5.64 5.90
N SER A 263 11.44 6.43 6.70
CA SER A 263 10.99 7.76 6.31
C SER A 263 11.87 8.78 7.01
N TYR A 264 12.24 9.86 6.30
CA TYR A 264 13.02 10.95 6.86
C TYR A 264 12.20 12.23 6.88
N VAL A 265 12.41 13.06 7.90
CA VAL A 265 11.69 14.33 8.05
C VAL A 265 12.69 15.47 8.07
N LEU A 266 12.60 16.38 7.10
CA LEU A 266 13.34 17.62 7.08
C LEU A 266 12.45 18.74 7.63
N ARG A 267 12.91 19.38 8.70
CA ARG A 267 12.21 20.46 9.40
C ARG A 267 12.64 21.81 8.86
N SER A 268 11.69 22.70 8.65
CA SER A 268 11.94 24.10 8.30
C SER A 268 11.74 25.01 9.50
N ASP A 269 12.47 26.12 9.54
CA ASP A 269 12.26 27.23 10.49
C ASP A 269 10.83 27.82 10.41
N SER A 270 10.10 27.56 9.32
CA SER A 270 8.70 27.97 9.13
C SER A 270 7.69 27.16 9.95
N GLY A 271 8.11 26.10 10.64
CA GLY A 271 7.23 25.14 11.33
C GLY A 271 6.69 24.05 10.41
N LYS A 272 7.08 24.03 9.14
CA LYS A 272 6.71 22.98 8.18
C LYS A 272 7.72 21.83 8.17
N ALA A 273 7.27 20.69 7.66
CA ALA A 273 8.12 19.53 7.40
C ALA A 273 7.96 19.00 5.97
N LEU A 274 9.07 18.50 5.40
CA LEU A 274 9.10 17.69 4.19
C LEU A 274 9.49 16.26 4.57
N MET A 275 8.75 15.29 4.06
CA MET A 275 9.06 13.87 4.22
C MET A 275 9.74 13.31 2.99
N ILE A 276 10.81 12.52 3.19
CA ILE A 276 11.42 11.69 2.15
C ILE A 276 11.00 10.25 2.42
N ASP A 277 10.31 9.66 1.44
CA ASP A 277 9.57 8.39 1.54
C ASP A 277 8.49 8.37 2.64
N PHE A 278 7.35 7.74 2.37
CA PHE A 278 6.29 7.51 3.35
C PHE A 278 5.37 6.34 2.96
N GLY A 279 5.76 5.12 3.36
CA GLY A 279 4.94 3.91 3.20
C GLY A 279 4.23 3.49 4.48
N TYR A 280 4.83 2.56 5.24
CA TYR A 280 4.22 1.98 6.44
C TYR A 280 4.71 2.68 7.73
N ASP A 281 3.92 3.60 8.26
CA ASP A 281 4.23 4.46 9.43
C ASP A 281 4.54 3.72 10.75
N PHE A 282 3.69 2.77 11.18
CA PHE A 282 3.89 2.06 12.44
C PHE A 282 3.74 0.56 12.28
N VAL A 283 4.87 -0.15 12.26
CA VAL A 283 4.89 -1.56 11.91
C VAL A 283 4.89 -2.43 13.15
N THR A 284 3.97 -3.39 13.17
CA THR A 284 3.81 -4.37 14.25
C THR A 284 4.36 -5.75 13.89
N GLY A 285 5.03 -5.82 12.76
CA GLY A 285 5.46 -6.99 11.99
C GLY A 285 4.80 -7.00 10.61
N THR A 286 5.13 -7.98 9.76
CA THR A 286 4.66 -8.03 8.37
C THR A 286 3.61 -9.14 8.21
N PRO A 287 2.32 -8.81 8.01
CA PRO A 287 1.30 -9.80 7.69
C PRO A 287 1.68 -10.60 6.43
N LEU A 288 1.41 -11.91 6.42
CA LEU A 288 1.68 -12.74 5.24
C LEU A 288 0.70 -12.46 4.09
N GLY A 289 1.21 -12.53 2.86
CA GLY A 289 0.50 -12.19 1.63
C GLY A 289 0.92 -10.84 1.08
N THR A 290 0.51 -10.52 -0.15
CA THR A 290 0.78 -9.26 -0.86
C THR A 290 -0.50 -8.65 -1.44
N ASP A 291 -1.67 -9.11 -1.00
CA ASP A 291 -2.97 -8.49 -1.29
C ASP A 291 -3.20 -7.25 -0.45
N ARG A 292 -4.14 -6.40 -0.87
CA ARG A 292 -4.49 -5.15 -0.17
C ARG A 292 -4.80 -5.39 1.31
N ALA A 293 -5.52 -6.46 1.63
CA ALA A 293 -5.87 -6.78 3.00
C ALA A 293 -4.67 -7.27 3.84
N SER A 294 -3.46 -7.40 3.30
CA SER A 294 -2.24 -7.69 4.07
C SER A 294 -1.37 -6.45 4.30
N ARG A 295 -1.76 -5.29 3.76
CA ARG A 295 -1.00 -4.04 3.80
C ARG A 295 -1.80 -2.92 4.47
N ARG A 296 -1.20 -2.31 5.49
CA ARG A 296 -1.85 -1.29 6.31
C ARG A 296 -0.98 -0.05 6.45
N PRO A 297 -1.09 0.94 5.56
CA PRO A 297 -0.59 2.28 5.85
C PRO A 297 -1.35 2.87 7.04
N TRP A 298 -0.70 3.78 7.77
CA TRP A 298 -1.24 4.42 8.96
C TRP A 298 -0.65 5.83 9.12
N LEU A 299 -1.15 6.61 10.07
CA LEU A 299 -0.64 7.95 10.46
C LEU A 299 -0.49 8.04 11.98
N TYR A 300 -0.25 6.91 12.62
CA TYR A 300 -0.24 6.77 14.08
C TYR A 300 0.85 7.63 14.73
N THR A 301 1.98 7.82 14.05
CA THR A 301 3.10 8.56 14.63
C THR A 301 3.10 10.06 14.30
N ILE A 302 2.30 10.51 13.33
CA ILE A 302 2.25 11.92 12.90
C ILE A 302 1.90 12.89 14.04
N PRO A 303 0.91 12.62 14.93
CA PRO A 303 0.66 13.50 16.07
C PRO A 303 1.88 13.62 17.01
N MET A 304 2.65 12.54 17.16
CA MET A 304 3.85 12.53 17.98
C MET A 304 4.97 13.35 17.35
N LEU A 305 5.19 13.21 16.03
CA LEU A 305 6.12 14.01 15.25
C LEU A 305 5.89 15.51 15.48
N LYS A 306 4.65 15.96 15.26
CA LYS A 306 4.24 17.36 15.43
C LYS A 306 4.52 17.87 16.84
N ARG A 307 4.12 17.11 17.86
CA ARG A 307 4.29 17.50 19.25
C ARG A 307 5.75 17.54 19.71
N GLN A 308 6.56 16.57 19.29
CA GLN A 308 7.94 16.42 19.78
C GLN A 308 8.93 17.35 19.08
N PHE A 309 8.64 17.74 17.83
CA PHE A 309 9.56 18.47 16.98
C PHE A 309 9.00 19.81 16.51
N ASP A 310 7.93 20.31 17.15
CA ASP A 310 7.33 21.62 16.88
C ASP A 310 7.00 21.81 15.38
N ILE A 311 6.45 20.76 14.76
CA ILE A 311 6.00 20.77 13.37
C ILE A 311 4.51 21.08 13.38
N GLU A 312 4.12 22.15 12.70
CA GLU A 312 2.72 22.54 12.53
C GLU A 312 2.05 21.72 11.42
N HIS A 313 2.77 21.50 10.31
CA HIS A 313 2.22 20.89 9.11
C HIS A 313 3.27 20.09 8.32
N VAL A 314 2.89 18.91 7.85
CA VAL A 314 3.68 18.13 6.88
C VAL A 314 3.30 18.62 5.48
N ASP A 315 4.13 19.47 4.90
CA ASP A 315 3.83 20.26 3.70
C ASP A 315 4.04 19.46 2.42
N VAL A 316 5.14 18.68 2.36
CA VAL A 316 5.54 17.92 1.17
C VAL A 316 5.94 16.50 1.56
N VAL A 317 5.61 15.53 0.71
CA VAL A 317 6.24 14.20 0.70
C VAL A 317 6.84 13.95 -0.68
N MET A 318 8.08 13.44 -0.69
CA MET A 318 8.83 13.13 -1.89
C MET A 318 9.44 11.74 -1.80
N PRO A 319 8.97 10.77 -2.59
CA PRO A 319 9.55 9.44 -2.58
C PRO A 319 10.84 9.36 -3.41
N THR A 320 11.70 8.41 -3.04
CA THR A 320 12.93 8.04 -3.75
C THR A 320 12.65 7.09 -4.92
N HIS A 321 11.63 6.25 -4.79
CA HIS A 321 11.17 5.32 -5.83
C HIS A 321 9.73 4.84 -5.55
N PHE A 322 9.20 3.96 -6.39
CA PHE A 322 7.76 3.68 -6.47
C PHE A 322 7.26 2.48 -5.63
N HIS A 323 8.13 1.78 -4.90
CA HIS A 323 7.75 0.57 -4.18
C HIS A 323 6.80 0.86 -3.02
N ASP A 324 5.90 -0.08 -2.72
CA ASP A 324 4.79 0.08 -1.79
C ASP A 324 5.23 0.51 -0.39
N ASP A 325 6.31 -0.05 0.13
CA ASP A 325 6.87 0.28 1.43
C ASP A 325 7.45 1.70 1.53
N HIS A 326 7.62 2.41 0.40
CA HIS A 326 8.02 3.82 0.34
C HIS A 326 6.85 4.75 0.00
N VAL A 327 5.75 4.26 -0.57
CA VAL A 327 4.66 5.13 -1.08
C VAL A 327 3.26 4.83 -0.54
N ALA A 328 3.03 3.68 0.10
CA ALA A 328 1.69 3.23 0.54
C ALA A 328 0.94 4.23 1.42
N GLY A 329 1.66 5.04 2.20
CA GLY A 329 1.09 6.03 3.12
C GLY A 329 0.79 7.38 2.47
N ILE A 330 1.29 7.64 1.25
CA ILE A 330 1.22 8.98 0.64
C ILE A 330 -0.22 9.44 0.45
N ASN A 331 -1.11 8.60 -0.10
CA ASN A 331 -2.51 8.98 -0.28
C ASN A 331 -3.19 9.34 1.05
N LEU A 332 -2.91 8.58 2.11
CA LEU A 332 -3.47 8.84 3.43
C LEU A 332 -2.95 10.16 4.02
N LEU A 333 -1.64 10.40 3.88
CA LEU A 333 -1.02 11.65 4.30
C LEU A 333 -1.63 12.86 3.57
N ARG A 334 -1.80 12.77 2.24
CA ARG A 334 -2.45 13.84 1.45
C ARG A 334 -3.89 14.10 1.88
N GLU A 335 -4.68 13.04 2.05
CA GLU A 335 -6.10 13.17 2.38
C GLU A 335 -6.34 13.74 3.78
N VAL A 336 -5.47 13.42 4.74
CA VAL A 336 -5.65 13.80 6.16
C VAL A 336 -4.89 15.07 6.52
N GLU A 337 -3.64 15.19 6.07
CA GLU A 337 -2.77 16.31 6.41
C GLU A 337 -2.83 17.43 5.37
N GLY A 338 -3.30 17.16 4.14
CA GLY A 338 -3.25 18.13 3.04
C GLY A 338 -1.87 18.26 2.41
N THR A 339 -0.96 17.34 2.71
CA THR A 339 0.41 17.28 2.19
C THR A 339 0.42 17.24 0.66
N GLN A 340 1.37 17.93 0.04
CA GLN A 340 1.62 17.83 -1.40
C GLN A 340 2.54 16.64 -1.71
N HIS A 341 2.22 15.88 -2.75
CA HIS A 341 3.08 14.81 -3.24
C HIS A 341 3.91 15.30 -4.43
N TRP A 342 5.22 15.37 -4.24
CA TRP A 342 6.17 15.74 -5.28
C TRP A 342 6.98 14.51 -5.68
N ALA A 343 6.97 14.16 -6.96
CA ALA A 343 7.67 12.97 -7.45
C ALA A 343 8.56 13.29 -8.65
N ALA A 344 9.60 12.50 -8.87
CA ALA A 344 10.42 12.65 -10.07
C ALA A 344 9.59 12.34 -11.32
N ASP A 345 9.79 13.13 -12.38
CA ASP A 345 9.18 12.88 -13.70
C ASP A 345 9.42 11.44 -14.19
N LEU A 346 10.57 10.87 -13.81
CA LEU A 346 11.02 9.52 -14.16
C LEU A 346 10.04 8.40 -13.77
N PHE A 347 9.35 8.52 -12.63
CA PHE A 347 8.42 7.49 -12.13
C PHE A 347 7.02 8.02 -11.76
N ALA A 348 6.74 9.31 -11.93
CA ALA A 348 5.43 9.88 -11.64
C ALA A 348 4.28 9.12 -12.33
N GLY A 349 4.47 8.69 -13.59
CA GLY A 349 3.48 7.90 -14.33
C GLY A 349 3.19 6.52 -13.72
N ILE A 350 4.20 5.90 -13.08
CA ILE A 350 4.03 4.60 -12.38
C ILE A 350 3.10 4.77 -11.17
N LEU A 351 3.25 5.88 -10.45
CA LEU A 351 2.42 6.19 -9.29
C LEU A 351 0.99 6.54 -9.68
N GLU A 352 0.80 7.32 -10.75
CA GLU A 352 -0.53 7.77 -11.18
C GLU A 352 -1.34 6.69 -11.91
N ASP A 353 -0.68 5.73 -12.56
CA ASP A 353 -1.36 4.66 -13.32
C ASP A 353 -0.59 3.34 -13.22
N PRO A 354 -0.58 2.68 -12.04
CA PRO A 354 0.20 1.46 -11.83
C PRO A 354 -0.25 0.30 -12.74
N ALA A 355 -1.52 0.27 -13.18
CA ALA A 355 -2.04 -0.75 -14.08
C ALA A 355 -1.34 -0.77 -15.45
N ARG A 356 -0.69 0.33 -15.87
CA ARG A 356 0.09 0.37 -17.10
C ARG A 356 1.35 -0.47 -17.05
N TYR A 357 1.87 -0.80 -15.87
CA TYR A 357 3.20 -1.34 -15.69
C TYR A 357 3.17 -2.79 -15.19
N ASP A 358 4.13 -3.58 -15.68
CA ASP A 358 4.52 -4.86 -15.08
C ASP A 358 5.83 -4.65 -14.32
N LEU A 359 5.69 -4.30 -13.04
CA LEU A 359 6.79 -4.03 -12.11
C LEU A 359 6.43 -4.63 -10.75
N PRO A 360 7.40 -5.14 -9.98
CA PRO A 360 7.14 -5.62 -8.64
C PRO A 360 6.81 -4.44 -7.69
N CYS A 361 6.18 -4.75 -6.56
CA CYS A 361 5.93 -3.82 -5.46
C CYS A 361 5.07 -2.57 -5.80
N LEU A 362 4.24 -2.63 -6.86
CA LEU A 362 3.31 -1.56 -7.18
C LEU A 362 2.23 -1.40 -6.11
N TRP A 363 1.94 -0.16 -5.70
CA TRP A 363 0.79 0.13 -4.84
C TRP A 363 -0.53 0.00 -5.59
N TYR A 364 -1.56 -0.47 -4.90
CA TYR A 364 -2.84 -0.83 -5.52
C TYR A 364 -3.62 0.37 -6.05
N ASP A 365 -3.54 1.50 -5.35
CA ASP A 365 -4.27 2.71 -5.70
C ASP A 365 -3.36 3.68 -6.45
N PRO A 366 -3.86 4.33 -7.51
CA PRO A 366 -3.22 5.52 -8.05
C PRO A 366 -2.85 6.52 -6.96
N ILE A 367 -1.64 7.06 -7.03
CA ILE A 367 -1.11 8.10 -6.15
C ILE A 367 -0.91 9.36 -7.00
N PRO A 368 -1.86 10.32 -6.99
CA PRO A 368 -1.73 11.52 -7.81
C PRO A 368 -0.50 12.33 -7.40
N VAL A 369 0.20 12.91 -8.39
CA VAL A 369 1.39 13.73 -8.18
C VAL A 369 1.02 15.20 -8.34
N ASP A 370 1.19 15.99 -7.28
CA ASP A 370 0.88 17.43 -7.28
C ASP A 370 1.94 18.25 -8.02
N ARG A 371 3.20 17.80 -7.97
CA ARG A 371 4.32 18.41 -8.69
C ARG A 371 5.26 17.33 -9.21
N ARG A 372 5.45 17.30 -10.53
CA ARG A 372 6.51 16.48 -11.13
C ARG A 372 7.81 17.26 -11.20
N LEU A 373 8.89 16.60 -10.82
CA LEU A 373 10.21 17.20 -10.67
C LEU A 373 11.15 16.66 -11.75
N PRO A 374 11.70 17.53 -12.61
CA PRO A 374 12.69 17.11 -13.59
C PRO A 374 14.01 16.74 -12.90
N LEU A 375 14.73 15.79 -13.48
CA LEU A 375 16.05 15.39 -13.01
C LEU A 375 17.09 16.47 -13.31
N GLU A 376 18.17 16.46 -12.53
CA GLU A 376 19.35 17.32 -12.62
C GLU A 376 19.03 18.83 -12.66
N THR A 377 17.86 19.22 -12.16
CA THR A 377 17.38 20.59 -12.12
C THR A 377 17.12 21.00 -10.67
N PRO A 378 17.81 22.04 -10.16
CA PRO A 378 17.57 22.49 -8.79
C PRO A 378 16.17 23.06 -8.58
N PHE A 379 15.59 22.80 -7.41
CA PHE A 379 14.34 23.41 -6.97
C PHE A 379 14.40 23.76 -5.48
N GLN A 380 13.55 24.70 -5.06
CA GLN A 380 13.47 25.17 -3.68
C GLN A 380 12.24 24.58 -2.99
N TRP A 381 12.40 24.24 -1.70
CA TRP A 381 11.32 24.09 -0.72
C TRP A 381 11.77 24.76 0.58
N GLU A 382 11.01 25.77 1.01
CA GLU A 382 11.39 26.66 2.12
C GLU A 382 12.84 27.18 1.96
N GLU A 383 13.72 26.96 2.94
CA GLU A 383 15.14 27.34 2.91
C GLU A 383 16.06 26.33 2.19
N TYR A 384 15.53 25.20 1.75
CA TYR A 384 16.31 24.08 1.23
C TYR A 384 16.30 24.02 -0.30
N THR A 385 17.50 23.83 -0.87
CA THR A 385 17.69 23.55 -2.28
C THR A 385 17.86 22.05 -2.49
N PHE A 386 17.04 21.48 -3.37
CA PHE A 386 17.12 20.07 -3.75
C PHE A 386 17.54 19.91 -5.20
N THR A 387 18.13 18.77 -5.53
CA THR A 387 18.29 18.29 -6.91
C THR A 387 18.09 16.78 -6.95
N LEU A 388 17.27 16.31 -7.90
CA LEU A 388 17.06 14.87 -8.12
C LEU A 388 18.02 14.36 -9.19
N TYR A 389 18.66 13.22 -8.95
CA TYR A 389 19.53 12.57 -9.92
C TYR A 389 19.03 11.16 -10.25
N PRO A 390 19.17 10.68 -11.50
CA PRO A 390 18.88 9.28 -11.80
C PRO A 390 19.82 8.38 -11.00
N LEU A 391 19.27 7.39 -10.30
CA LEU A 391 20.02 6.42 -9.52
C LEU A 391 19.54 5.00 -9.86
N PRO A 392 19.76 4.53 -11.11
CA PRO A 392 19.34 3.19 -11.48
C PRO A 392 20.16 2.14 -10.71
N GLY A 393 19.57 0.98 -10.48
CA GLY A 393 20.18 -0.11 -9.71
C GLY A 393 19.10 -0.93 -9.02
N HIS A 394 18.64 -0.46 -7.85
CA HIS A 394 17.53 -1.10 -7.14
C HIS A 394 16.26 -1.18 -8.00
N THR A 395 15.92 -0.05 -8.64
CA THR A 395 15.04 0.00 -9.79
C THR A 395 15.61 0.92 -10.85
N ARG A 396 15.27 0.69 -12.13
CA ARG A 396 15.64 1.61 -13.22
C ARG A 396 15.17 3.05 -12.98
N TYR A 397 14.10 3.21 -12.22
CA TYR A 397 13.41 4.49 -12.05
C TYR A 397 13.75 5.20 -10.74
N ALA A 398 14.59 4.61 -9.88
CA ALA A 398 14.96 5.23 -8.61
C ALA A 398 15.76 6.53 -8.82
N VAL A 399 15.61 7.45 -7.86
CA VAL A 399 16.34 8.72 -7.85
C VAL A 399 17.12 8.91 -6.55
N ALA A 400 18.25 9.58 -6.67
CA ALA A 400 18.94 10.16 -5.52
C ALA A 400 18.39 11.57 -5.27
N ILE A 401 18.04 11.88 -4.02
CA ILE A 401 17.58 13.21 -3.59
C ILE A 401 18.74 13.91 -2.87
N HIS A 402 19.33 14.91 -3.51
CA HIS A 402 20.50 15.64 -3.00
C HIS A 402 20.08 16.99 -2.42
N PHE A 403 20.57 17.33 -1.22
CA PHE A 403 20.32 18.60 -0.54
C PHE A 403 21.38 18.88 0.54
N GLU A 404 21.41 20.11 1.06
CA GLU A 404 22.24 20.49 2.21
C GLU A 404 21.37 20.81 3.42
N VAL A 405 21.78 20.35 4.61
CA VAL A 405 21.11 20.66 5.88
C VAL A 405 22.15 20.69 7.00
N ASP A 406 22.02 21.65 7.92
CA ASP A 406 22.91 21.79 9.09
C ASP A 406 24.42 21.83 8.76
N GLY A 407 24.77 22.30 7.56
CA GLY A 407 26.15 22.36 7.07
C GLY A 407 26.71 21.05 6.51
N HIS A 408 25.83 20.07 6.24
CA HIS A 408 26.19 18.77 5.68
C HIS A 408 25.52 18.55 4.32
N THR A 409 26.26 17.97 3.39
CA THR A 409 25.74 17.49 2.10
C THR A 409 25.10 16.13 2.30
N VAL A 410 23.82 16.02 1.97
CA VAL A 410 23.00 14.82 2.21
C VAL A 410 22.50 14.25 0.91
N LEU A 411 22.50 12.91 0.82
CA LEU A 411 21.94 12.18 -0.30
C LEU A 411 21.00 11.09 0.19
N ALA A 412 19.71 11.22 -0.11
CA ALA A 412 18.75 10.15 0.11
C ALA A 412 18.70 9.24 -1.12
N THR A 413 18.92 7.95 -0.89
CA THR A 413 19.22 6.99 -1.97
C THR A 413 18.20 5.87 -2.07
N GLY A 414 17.21 5.85 -1.17
CA GLY A 414 16.29 4.73 -1.01
C GLY A 414 17.08 3.43 -0.88
N ASP A 415 16.70 2.43 -1.65
CA ASP A 415 17.11 1.05 -1.50
C ASP A 415 18.38 0.66 -2.26
N GLN A 416 19.12 1.64 -2.77
CA GLN A 416 20.21 1.40 -3.72
C GLN A 416 21.29 0.44 -3.20
N TYR A 417 21.79 0.68 -1.99
CA TYR A 417 22.77 -0.19 -1.32
C TYR A 417 22.21 -0.67 0.02
N ALA A 418 22.49 -1.93 0.30
CA ALA A 418 22.11 -2.68 1.48
C ALA A 418 23.24 -2.79 2.50
N GLY A 419 22.87 -3.28 3.68
CA GLY A 419 23.77 -3.61 4.78
C GLY A 419 24.13 -2.40 5.64
N GLU A 420 24.60 -2.66 6.86
CA GLU A 420 24.98 -1.63 7.84
C GLU A 420 26.15 -0.74 7.36
N ASN A 421 26.93 -1.21 6.39
CA ASN A 421 28.03 -0.46 5.78
C ASN A 421 27.66 0.20 4.44
N GLY A 422 26.42 -0.02 3.94
CA GLY A 422 25.97 0.52 2.67
C GLY A 422 26.78 0.06 1.45
N LEU A 423 27.36 -1.15 1.49
CA LEU A 423 28.19 -1.70 0.40
C LEU A 423 27.54 -2.86 -0.34
N GLU A 424 26.46 -3.44 0.18
CA GLU A 424 25.81 -4.58 -0.46
C GLU A 424 24.91 -4.08 -1.60
N THR A 425 24.96 -4.71 -2.77
CA THR A 425 24.08 -4.34 -3.89
C THR A 425 22.71 -4.94 -3.68
N ASN A 426 21.66 -4.15 -3.88
CA ASN A 426 20.26 -4.53 -3.68
C ASN A 426 19.45 -4.36 -4.98
N TYR A 427 19.73 -5.20 -5.97
CA TYR A 427 19.00 -5.19 -7.25
C TYR A 427 18.07 -6.39 -7.38
N VAL A 428 17.01 -6.20 -8.16
CA VAL A 428 16.02 -7.21 -8.51
C VAL A 428 15.80 -7.13 -10.02
N TYR A 429 16.03 -8.22 -10.75
CA TYR A 429 15.93 -8.21 -12.23
C TYR A 429 14.59 -7.68 -12.76
N PRO A 430 13.42 -8.09 -12.23
CA PRO A 430 12.12 -7.52 -12.61
C PRO A 430 11.97 -5.99 -12.44
N ASN A 431 12.81 -5.33 -11.64
CA ASN A 431 12.84 -3.87 -11.50
C ASN A 431 13.59 -3.16 -12.64
N ARG A 432 13.83 -3.87 -13.76
CA ARG A 432 14.56 -3.39 -14.94
C ARG A 432 16.02 -3.03 -14.65
N PHE A 433 16.64 -3.75 -13.71
CA PHE A 433 18.06 -3.60 -13.38
C PHE A 433 18.93 -3.88 -14.61
N GLU A 434 19.92 -3.04 -14.91
CA GLU A 434 20.96 -3.30 -15.93
C GLU A 434 22.35 -3.49 -15.28
N SER A 435 23.21 -4.30 -15.90
CA SER A 435 24.53 -4.67 -15.35
C SER A 435 25.44 -3.47 -15.02
N GLY A 436 25.35 -2.39 -15.82
CA GLY A 436 26.13 -1.17 -15.63
C GLY A 436 25.54 -0.17 -14.62
N ASP A 437 24.40 -0.46 -13.99
CA ASP A 437 23.71 0.51 -13.15
C ASP A 437 24.49 0.89 -11.89
N TYR A 438 25.18 -0.07 -11.26
CA TYR A 438 26.03 0.22 -10.10
C TYR A 438 27.31 1.01 -10.46
N VAL A 439 27.78 0.94 -11.72
CA VAL A 439 28.85 1.81 -12.22
C VAL A 439 28.34 3.25 -12.32
N LYS A 440 27.13 3.46 -12.87
CA LYS A 440 26.49 4.79 -12.94
C LYS A 440 26.26 5.36 -11.53
N SER A 441 25.80 4.52 -10.61
CA SER A 441 25.57 4.86 -9.20
C SER A 441 26.86 5.29 -8.48
N ALA A 442 27.94 4.51 -8.61
CA ALA A 442 29.24 4.85 -8.02
C ALA A 442 29.78 6.18 -8.57
N ALA A 443 29.68 6.39 -9.87
CA ALA A 443 30.10 7.65 -10.51
C ALA A 443 29.29 8.85 -10.00
N LEU A 444 27.99 8.69 -9.75
CA LEU A 444 27.14 9.74 -9.18
C LEU A 444 27.58 10.11 -7.76
N TYR A 445 27.80 9.13 -6.88
CA TYR A 445 28.27 9.39 -5.53
C TYR A 445 29.63 10.07 -5.50
N GLN A 446 30.57 9.59 -6.33
CA GLN A 446 31.88 10.20 -6.47
C GLN A 446 31.77 11.65 -6.96
N ARG A 447 30.78 11.98 -7.80
CA ARG A 447 30.54 13.35 -8.28
C ARG A 447 29.95 14.25 -7.20
N LEU A 448 29.02 13.75 -6.40
CA LEU A 448 28.29 14.54 -5.41
C LEU A 448 29.03 14.68 -4.07
N GLN A 449 29.90 13.73 -3.72
CA GLN A 449 30.67 13.73 -2.46
C GLN A 449 29.79 14.01 -1.21
N PRO A 450 28.70 13.24 -0.97
CA PRO A 450 27.86 13.46 0.21
C PRO A 450 28.61 13.18 1.51
N ASP A 451 28.30 13.94 2.57
CA ASP A 451 28.76 13.67 3.93
C ASP A 451 27.92 12.59 4.60
N LEU A 452 26.62 12.55 4.28
CA LEU A 452 25.61 11.69 4.91
C LEU A 452 24.74 11.02 3.84
N ILE A 453 24.56 9.70 3.96
CA ILE A 453 23.66 8.92 3.10
C ILE A 453 22.43 8.47 3.91
N LEU A 454 21.25 8.71 3.35
CA LEU A 454 19.96 8.26 3.89
C LEU A 454 19.48 7.05 3.08
N THR A 455 19.42 5.88 3.72
CA THR A 455 19.07 4.62 3.07
C THR A 455 17.60 4.27 3.27
N GLY A 456 17.04 3.42 2.42
CA GLY A 456 15.63 3.07 2.48
C GLY A 456 15.26 2.03 3.54
N HIS A 457 16.15 1.11 3.94
CA HIS A 457 15.86 0.12 5.01
C HIS A 457 16.94 0.00 6.10
N TRP A 458 18.14 0.54 5.89
CA TRP A 458 19.28 0.40 6.80
C TRP A 458 19.54 1.66 7.61
N GLN A 459 20.50 1.62 8.54
CA GLN A 459 20.87 2.83 9.27
C GLN A 459 21.44 3.89 8.29
N PRO A 460 21.05 5.17 8.41
CA PRO A 460 21.76 6.24 7.71
C PRO A 460 23.19 6.31 8.26
N PHE A 461 24.15 6.66 7.42
CA PHE A 461 25.55 6.65 7.80
C PHE A 461 26.32 7.84 7.23
N TRP A 462 27.28 8.30 8.03
CA TRP A 462 28.29 9.27 7.62
C TRP A 462 29.30 8.58 6.72
N VAL A 463 29.59 9.17 5.57
CA VAL A 463 30.39 8.53 4.53
C VAL A 463 31.85 8.39 4.99
N PRO A 464 32.41 7.17 5.04
CA PRO A 464 33.81 6.96 5.40
C PRO A 464 34.76 7.28 4.22
N ASP A 465 36.02 7.62 4.54
CA ASP A 465 37.04 8.09 3.59
C ASP A 465 37.23 7.23 2.33
N ASN A 466 36.99 5.92 2.39
CA ASN A 466 37.21 4.98 1.29
C ASN A 466 35.92 4.44 0.64
N TYR A 467 34.75 4.99 1.01
CA TYR A 467 33.46 4.47 0.56
C TYR A 467 33.31 4.46 -0.97
N PHE A 468 33.68 5.57 -1.61
CA PHE A 468 33.48 5.72 -3.05
C PHE A 468 34.37 4.79 -3.87
N GLU A 469 35.62 4.56 -3.44
CA GLU A 469 36.52 3.58 -4.06
C GLU A 469 35.96 2.16 -3.96
N GLN A 470 35.32 1.84 -2.82
CA GLN A 470 34.72 0.52 -2.60
C GLN A 470 33.55 0.29 -3.56
N ILE A 471 32.58 1.20 -3.61
CA ILE A 471 31.40 1.03 -4.48
C ILE A 471 31.74 1.11 -5.97
N GLU A 472 32.78 1.86 -6.36
CA GLU A 472 33.31 1.85 -7.74
C GLU A 472 33.87 0.47 -8.10
N SER A 473 34.74 -0.07 -7.26
CA SER A 473 35.32 -1.41 -7.44
C SER A 473 34.23 -2.50 -7.51
N PHE A 474 33.23 -2.42 -6.63
CA PHE A 474 32.11 -3.35 -6.63
C PHE A 474 31.24 -3.22 -7.87
N GLY A 475 30.90 -2.00 -8.30
CA GLY A 475 30.09 -1.77 -9.50
C GLY A 475 30.75 -2.34 -10.75
N ALA A 476 32.05 -2.09 -10.92
CA ALA A 476 32.82 -2.63 -12.03
C ALA A 476 32.91 -4.17 -11.99
N ALA A 477 33.11 -4.76 -10.79
CA ALA A 477 33.13 -6.20 -10.63
C ALA A 477 31.77 -6.84 -10.96
N LEU A 478 30.66 -6.20 -10.54
CA LEU A 478 29.31 -6.68 -10.81
C LEU A 478 29.00 -6.66 -12.31
N GLU A 479 29.32 -5.57 -13.00
CA GLU A 479 29.14 -5.47 -14.45
C GLU A 479 29.96 -6.54 -15.19
N SER A 480 31.24 -6.70 -14.83
CA SER A 480 32.10 -7.74 -15.41
C SER A 480 31.53 -9.14 -15.22
N LEU A 481 31.05 -9.47 -14.01
CA LEU A 481 30.46 -10.78 -13.73
C LEU A 481 29.19 -11.02 -14.54
N HIS A 482 28.35 -10.01 -14.77
CA HIS A 482 27.19 -10.16 -15.63
C HIS A 482 27.59 -10.41 -17.09
N ASN A 483 28.60 -9.67 -17.59
CA ASN A 483 29.12 -9.88 -18.94
C ASN A 483 29.69 -11.30 -19.11
N ASP A 484 30.38 -11.83 -18.10
CA ASP A 484 30.93 -13.20 -18.12
C ASP A 484 29.84 -14.29 -18.06
N LEU A 485 28.68 -14.00 -17.47
CA LEU A 485 27.59 -14.96 -17.25
C LEU A 485 26.51 -14.93 -18.35
N LEU A 486 26.34 -13.80 -19.02
CA LEU A 486 25.35 -13.61 -20.08
C LEU A 486 25.88 -14.06 -21.45
N PRO A 487 24.98 -14.45 -22.39
CA PRO A 487 25.41 -14.99 -23.68
C PRO A 487 26.00 -13.92 -24.62
N ASP A 488 27.19 -14.18 -25.17
CA ASP A 488 27.84 -13.30 -26.17
C ASP A 488 27.09 -13.20 -27.51
N LEU A 489 26.21 -14.15 -27.81
CA LEU A 489 25.57 -14.27 -29.13
C LEU A 489 24.46 -13.24 -29.35
N LEU A 490 23.82 -12.77 -28.28
CA LEU A 490 22.65 -11.88 -28.32
C LEU A 490 22.62 -11.00 -27.08
N ASP A 491 22.42 -9.71 -27.27
CA ASP A 491 22.17 -8.79 -26.17
C ASP A 491 20.68 -8.80 -25.78
N LEU A 492 20.34 -9.71 -24.86
CA LEU A 492 19.01 -9.77 -24.26
C LEU A 492 18.84 -8.83 -23.06
N GLY A 493 19.86 -8.00 -22.79
CA GLY A 493 20.01 -7.35 -21.49
C GLY A 493 20.02 -8.36 -20.33
N THR A 494 19.79 -7.83 -19.15
CA THR A 494 19.67 -8.55 -17.87
C THR A 494 18.27 -9.12 -17.64
N GLU A 495 17.25 -8.63 -18.35
CA GLU A 495 15.86 -9.06 -18.18
C GLU A 495 15.58 -10.39 -18.91
N GLY A 496 16.35 -10.71 -19.95
CA GLY A 496 16.24 -11.97 -20.70
C GLY A 496 15.10 -12.02 -21.72
N PHE A 497 14.37 -10.91 -21.91
CA PHE A 497 13.28 -10.76 -22.88
C PHE A 497 13.47 -9.50 -23.73
N LEU A 498 12.92 -9.54 -24.94
CA LEU A 498 13.10 -8.47 -25.94
C LEU A 498 11.87 -7.60 -26.16
N ALA A 499 10.75 -7.91 -25.52
CA ALA A 499 9.52 -7.14 -25.68
C ALA A 499 8.83 -6.85 -24.34
N ARG A 500 8.02 -5.78 -24.30
CA ARG A 500 7.07 -5.47 -23.22
C ARG A 500 5.78 -4.87 -23.80
N ILE A 501 4.64 -5.12 -23.15
CA ILE A 501 3.31 -4.59 -23.57
C ILE A 501 2.83 -3.55 -22.55
N THR A 502 2.42 -2.37 -23.03
CA THR A 502 1.82 -1.31 -22.21
C THR A 502 0.46 -0.90 -22.78
N PRO A 503 -0.63 -0.77 -21.98
CA PRO A 503 -0.70 -1.07 -20.54
C PRO A 503 -0.56 -2.56 -20.24
N TYR A 504 0.01 -2.93 -19.11
CA TYR A 504 0.06 -4.32 -18.68
C TYR A 504 -1.33 -4.87 -18.31
N GLN A 505 -2.16 -4.06 -17.66
CA GLN A 505 -3.54 -4.38 -17.31
C GLN A 505 -4.50 -3.37 -17.95
N ALA A 506 -5.50 -3.87 -18.67
CA ALA A 506 -6.54 -3.04 -19.29
C ALA A 506 -7.94 -3.49 -18.87
N PHE A 507 -8.82 -2.51 -18.64
CA PHE A 507 -10.23 -2.72 -18.37
C PHE A 507 -11.04 -2.11 -19.50
N ILE A 508 -11.86 -2.92 -20.17
CA ILE A 508 -12.66 -2.45 -21.30
C ILE A 508 -14.04 -3.09 -21.32
N ARG A 509 -14.99 -2.47 -22.01
CA ARG A 509 -16.27 -3.08 -22.36
C ARG A 509 -16.12 -3.92 -23.63
N GLY A 510 -16.73 -5.11 -23.67
CA GLY A 510 -16.74 -5.94 -24.87
C GLY A 510 -17.30 -5.19 -26.10
N GLY A 511 -16.67 -5.38 -27.26
CA GLY A 511 -17.02 -4.74 -28.53
C GLY A 511 -16.18 -3.49 -28.87
N TYR A 512 -15.23 -3.12 -28.01
CA TYR A 512 -14.33 -2.00 -28.21
C TYR A 512 -12.88 -2.45 -28.47
N THR A 513 -12.07 -1.51 -28.95
CA THR A 513 -10.65 -1.72 -29.27
C THR A 513 -9.77 -1.03 -28.24
N ILE A 514 -8.71 -1.71 -27.80
CA ILE A 514 -7.65 -1.18 -26.94
C ILE A 514 -6.42 -0.90 -27.80
N ALA A 515 -5.76 0.24 -27.56
CA ALA A 515 -4.45 0.54 -28.09
C ALA A 515 -3.37 0.11 -27.11
N TYR A 516 -2.30 -0.49 -27.64
CA TYR A 516 -1.15 -0.98 -26.90
C TYR A 516 0.14 -0.43 -27.51
N GLU A 517 1.10 -0.15 -26.66
CA GLU A 517 2.48 0.19 -27.01
C GLU A 517 3.34 -1.05 -26.74
N ILE A 518 4.04 -1.53 -27.77
CA ILE A 518 4.99 -2.63 -27.65
C ILE A 518 6.40 -2.06 -27.69
N GLU A 519 7.11 -2.14 -26.56
CA GLU A 519 8.54 -1.85 -26.47
C GLU A 519 9.29 -3.07 -27.02
N VAL A 520 10.18 -2.91 -28.01
CA VAL A 520 11.02 -4.00 -28.56
C VAL A 520 12.49 -3.59 -28.61
N ARG A 521 13.38 -4.43 -28.06
CA ARG A 521 14.83 -4.27 -28.14
C ARG A 521 15.41 -5.10 -29.29
N ASN A 522 16.30 -4.50 -30.08
CA ASN A 522 17.14 -5.22 -31.02
C ASN A 522 18.31 -5.90 -30.27
N PRO A 523 18.42 -7.23 -30.27
CA PRO A 523 19.52 -7.92 -29.60
C PRO A 523 20.83 -7.93 -30.39
N PHE A 524 20.83 -7.39 -31.61
CA PHE A 524 21.96 -7.41 -32.53
C PHE A 524 22.70 -6.07 -32.56
N ASP A 525 23.99 -6.14 -32.90
CA ASP A 525 24.89 -5.00 -33.15
C ASP A 525 24.75 -4.42 -34.57
N TYR A 526 23.79 -4.94 -35.35
CA TYR A 526 23.41 -4.44 -36.66
C TYR A 526 21.91 -4.16 -36.73
N ARG A 527 21.55 -3.34 -37.72
CA ARG A 527 20.15 -2.99 -37.99
C ARG A 527 19.40 -4.22 -38.49
N ALA A 528 18.28 -4.56 -37.85
CA ALA A 528 17.54 -5.79 -38.12
C ALA A 528 16.04 -5.53 -38.33
N GLU A 529 15.40 -6.38 -39.13
CA GLU A 529 13.96 -6.31 -39.40
C GLU A 529 13.19 -7.18 -38.40
N ALA A 530 12.22 -6.61 -37.72
CA ALA A 530 11.36 -7.27 -36.74
C ALA A 530 9.95 -7.53 -37.32
N THR A 531 9.40 -8.67 -36.94
CA THR A 531 8.01 -9.07 -37.16
C THR A 531 7.36 -9.33 -35.82
N LEU A 532 6.24 -8.65 -35.57
CA LEU A 532 5.47 -8.75 -34.34
C LEU A 532 4.07 -9.28 -34.64
N ARG A 533 3.66 -10.29 -33.89
CA ARG A 533 2.31 -10.84 -33.97
C ARG A 533 1.65 -10.85 -32.60
N MET A 534 0.57 -10.09 -32.45
CA MET A 534 -0.28 -10.21 -31.27
C MET A 534 -0.95 -11.58 -31.24
N VAL A 535 -0.82 -12.26 -30.10
CA VAL A 535 -1.50 -13.50 -29.77
C VAL A 535 -2.64 -13.15 -28.84
N VAL A 536 -3.86 -13.45 -29.26
CA VAL A 536 -5.09 -13.10 -28.55
C VAL A 536 -6.01 -14.31 -28.39
N PRO A 537 -6.94 -14.30 -27.42
CA PRO A 537 -7.90 -15.38 -27.24
C PRO A 537 -8.74 -15.67 -28.51
N TYR A 538 -9.32 -16.86 -28.58
CA TYR A 538 -10.15 -17.26 -29.71
C TYR A 538 -11.33 -16.29 -29.90
N GLY A 539 -11.51 -15.82 -31.15
CA GLY A 539 -12.57 -14.89 -31.52
C GLY A 539 -12.21 -13.41 -31.38
N TRP A 540 -11.05 -13.08 -30.80
CA TRP A 540 -10.53 -11.71 -30.73
C TRP A 540 -9.74 -11.37 -31.99
N GLU A 541 -9.63 -10.08 -32.31
CA GLU A 541 -8.84 -9.58 -33.44
C GLU A 541 -7.71 -8.70 -32.94
N ALA A 542 -6.56 -8.73 -33.62
CA ALA A 542 -5.43 -7.89 -33.28
C ALA A 542 -4.57 -7.56 -34.49
N SER A 543 -3.83 -6.44 -34.40
CA SER A 543 -2.89 -6.01 -35.43
C SER A 543 -1.74 -7.01 -35.62
N VAL A 544 -1.31 -7.18 -36.87
CA VAL A 544 -0.04 -7.83 -37.23
C VAL A 544 0.85 -6.77 -37.85
N LEU A 545 2.09 -6.67 -37.36
CA LEU A 545 3.05 -5.67 -37.82
C LEU A 545 4.30 -6.37 -38.34
N GLU A 546 4.52 -6.25 -39.64
CA GLU A 546 5.65 -6.83 -40.36
C GLU A 546 6.56 -5.70 -40.89
N GLY A 547 7.86 -5.96 -40.92
CA GLY A 547 8.83 -5.07 -41.55
C GLY A 547 9.25 -3.85 -40.71
N VAL A 548 9.25 -3.98 -39.38
CA VAL A 548 9.69 -2.91 -38.49
C VAL A 548 11.21 -2.94 -38.37
N TRP A 549 11.90 -1.90 -38.82
CA TRP A 549 13.36 -1.84 -38.73
C TRP A 549 13.81 -1.31 -37.37
N LEU A 550 14.65 -2.09 -36.69
CA LEU A 550 15.25 -1.74 -35.40
C LEU A 550 16.74 -1.42 -35.58
N GLU A 551 17.20 -0.31 -35.01
CA GLU A 551 18.62 0.06 -35.01
C GLU A 551 19.44 -0.83 -34.03
N PRO A 552 20.77 -0.95 -34.21
CA PRO A 552 21.63 -1.76 -33.35
C PRO A 552 21.43 -1.47 -31.86
N HIS A 553 21.20 -2.51 -31.04
CA HIS A 553 20.96 -2.41 -29.59
C HIS A 553 19.87 -1.41 -29.15
N ALA A 554 19.07 -0.90 -30.08
CA ALA A 554 18.09 0.11 -29.82
C ALA A 554 16.77 -0.51 -29.36
N THR A 555 16.04 0.27 -28.56
CA THR A 555 14.65 -0.02 -28.21
C THR A 555 13.72 0.86 -29.06
N CYS A 556 12.67 0.29 -29.61
CA CYS A 556 11.62 1.00 -30.33
C CYS A 556 10.25 0.75 -29.71
N ILE A 557 9.36 1.74 -29.79
CA ILE A 557 7.96 1.61 -29.40
C ILE A 557 7.11 1.44 -30.66
N ILE A 558 6.23 0.45 -30.64
CA ILE A 558 5.40 0.07 -31.78
C ILE A 558 3.95 0.00 -31.33
N ASP A 559 3.07 0.76 -31.98
CA ASP A 559 1.64 0.77 -31.63
C ASP A 559 0.91 -0.42 -32.24
N CYS A 560 0.13 -1.13 -31.44
CA CYS A 560 -0.78 -2.17 -31.89
C CYS A 560 -2.18 -2.01 -31.29
N GLN A 561 -3.15 -2.74 -31.84
CA GLN A 561 -4.53 -2.70 -31.39
C GLN A 561 -5.06 -4.10 -31.19
N VAL A 562 -5.91 -4.26 -30.17
CA VAL A 562 -6.63 -5.49 -29.86
C VAL A 562 -8.11 -5.18 -29.74
N GLN A 563 -8.95 -5.89 -30.49
CA GLN A 563 -10.40 -5.76 -30.46
C GLN A 563 -11.03 -6.90 -29.67
N VAL A 564 -11.81 -6.53 -28.65
CA VAL A 564 -12.50 -7.49 -27.77
C VAL A 564 -13.90 -7.78 -28.34
N PRO A 565 -14.32 -9.05 -28.43
CA PRO A 565 -15.66 -9.40 -28.89
C PRO A 565 -16.78 -8.74 -28.06
N ALA A 566 -17.88 -8.39 -28.72
CA ALA A 566 -19.05 -7.84 -28.05
C ALA A 566 -19.72 -8.88 -27.13
N GLY A 567 -20.15 -8.44 -25.95
CA GLY A 567 -20.91 -9.27 -25.00
C GLY A 567 -20.07 -10.32 -24.24
N LEU A 568 -18.74 -10.29 -24.38
CA LEU A 568 -17.85 -11.17 -23.64
C LEU A 568 -17.57 -10.60 -22.24
N LEU A 569 -17.76 -11.41 -21.21
CA LEU A 569 -17.34 -11.15 -19.84
C LEU A 569 -16.19 -12.10 -19.52
N GLU A 570 -14.98 -11.58 -19.46
CA GLU A 570 -13.77 -12.37 -19.18
C GLU A 570 -12.86 -11.57 -18.25
N ASN A 571 -12.37 -12.21 -17.20
CA ASN A 571 -11.46 -11.58 -16.24
C ASN A 571 -10.03 -12.03 -16.53
N ARG A 572 -9.10 -11.08 -16.69
CA ARG A 572 -7.68 -11.34 -16.98
C ARG A 572 -7.47 -12.27 -18.18
N ALA A 573 -8.18 -12.01 -19.28
CA ALA A 573 -7.88 -12.60 -20.58
C ALA A 573 -6.42 -12.28 -20.93
N ARG A 574 -5.64 -13.29 -21.33
CA ARG A 574 -4.21 -13.13 -21.58
C ARG A 574 -3.96 -12.85 -23.06
N ILE A 575 -3.16 -11.84 -23.34
CA ILE A 575 -2.60 -11.57 -24.67
C ILE A 575 -1.07 -11.65 -24.61
N ALA A 576 -0.42 -11.87 -25.75
CA ALA A 576 1.02 -11.88 -25.84
C ALA A 576 1.54 -11.31 -27.16
N VAL A 577 2.83 -10.99 -27.23
CA VAL A 577 3.53 -10.63 -28.48
C VAL A 577 4.49 -11.75 -28.87
N ASP A 578 4.23 -12.39 -30.00
CA ASP A 578 5.20 -13.30 -30.65
C ASP A 578 6.16 -12.47 -31.52
N LEU A 579 7.47 -12.62 -31.26
CA LEU A 579 8.53 -11.81 -31.85
C LEU A 579 9.47 -12.65 -32.70
N SER A 580 9.76 -12.15 -33.91
CA SER A 580 10.87 -12.61 -34.75
C SER A 580 11.71 -11.42 -35.21
N ILE A 581 13.04 -11.53 -35.17
CA ILE A 581 13.96 -10.49 -35.65
C ILE A 581 14.98 -11.15 -36.59
N ASP A 582 15.11 -10.61 -37.81
CA ASP A 582 15.96 -11.11 -38.90
C ASP A 582 15.83 -12.63 -39.14
N GLY A 583 14.59 -13.10 -39.21
CA GLY A 583 14.25 -14.52 -39.41
C GLY A 583 14.49 -15.43 -38.19
N ARG A 584 15.11 -14.94 -37.11
CA ARG A 584 15.23 -15.66 -35.84
C ARG A 584 13.95 -15.50 -35.03
N ARG A 585 13.38 -16.62 -34.59
CA ARG A 585 12.16 -16.65 -33.76
C ARG A 585 12.54 -16.61 -32.28
N PHE A 586 11.96 -15.67 -31.55
CA PHE A 586 12.09 -15.53 -30.10
C PHE A 586 10.84 -16.01 -29.35
N GLY A 587 9.73 -16.24 -30.06
CA GLY A 587 8.47 -16.73 -29.49
C GLY A 587 7.69 -15.62 -28.78
N GLN A 588 6.79 -16.00 -27.87
CA GLN A 588 6.02 -15.05 -27.08
C GLN A 588 6.91 -14.39 -26.02
N GLN A 589 7.29 -13.14 -26.26
CA GLN A 589 8.30 -12.42 -25.50
C GLN A 589 7.73 -11.48 -24.44
N ALA A 590 6.42 -11.23 -24.47
CA ALA A 590 5.73 -10.37 -23.51
C ALA A 590 4.25 -10.73 -23.45
N GLU A 591 3.61 -10.44 -22.32
CA GLU A 591 2.19 -10.61 -22.07
C GLU A 591 1.53 -9.36 -21.48
N ALA A 592 0.20 -9.33 -21.53
CA ALA A 592 -0.65 -8.37 -20.84
C ALA A 592 -2.03 -9.00 -20.55
N LEU A 593 -2.79 -8.35 -19.67
CA LEU A 593 -4.08 -8.81 -19.18
C LEU A 593 -5.21 -7.84 -19.57
N ILE A 594 -6.33 -8.40 -20.03
CA ILE A 594 -7.54 -7.66 -20.37
C ILE A 594 -8.70 -8.20 -19.54
N SER A 595 -9.35 -7.33 -18.78
CA SER A 595 -10.62 -7.64 -18.12
C SER A 595 -11.77 -6.94 -18.83
N SER A 596 -12.67 -7.74 -19.41
CA SER A 596 -13.88 -7.29 -20.10
C SER A 596 -15.08 -7.33 -19.16
N ARG A 597 -15.71 -6.18 -18.93
CA ARG A 597 -16.89 -6.02 -18.06
C ARG A 597 -18.11 -5.44 -18.80
#